data_AF-A0A925BJY0-F1
#
_entry.id   AF-A0A925BJY0-F1
#
_cell.length_a   1.000
_cell.length_b   1.000
_cell.length_c   1.000
_cell.angle_alpha   90.00
_cell.angle_beta   90.00
_cell.angle_gamma   90.00
#
_symmetry.space_group_name_H-M   'P 1'
#
loop_
_entity.id
_entity.type
_entity.pdbx_description
1 polymer ?
#
loop_
_entity_poly.entity_id
_entity_poly.type
_entity_poly.pdbx_seq_one_letter_code
_entity_poly.pdbx_strand_id
1 'polypeptide(L)'
;MNFSITAIFYGLVGAGVAVALFVSDSTGSRHERWFRVLTAFLFWPLYLPLLLRPTSPSVPTTQPSAAPSDELAAQITQVETEFDVALKSLSVGADTALLLESDRVGELPAAWRSQAERIRELDRLLAQPAFIEAIPAGSETERAAQSEQSRQQNLARLRAIRQQMHQNLLGTLSGVRELVTRIHLAKYTGSPTASELIAQFTAANARLSELSDLPTK
;
A
#
# COMPACT_ATOMS: atom_id res chain seq x y z
N MET A 1 -42.26 7.51 -21.45
CA MET A 1 -42.35 6.54 -20.33
C MET A 1 -41.03 6.23 -19.61
N ASN A 2 -39.86 6.74 -20.05
CA ASN A 2 -38.58 6.44 -19.40
C ASN A 2 -38.21 7.43 -18.28
N PHE A 3 -38.72 8.66 -18.34
CA PHE A 3 -38.40 9.73 -17.37
C PHE A 3 -38.88 9.41 -15.95
N SER A 4 -40.05 8.80 -15.80
CA SER A 4 -40.59 8.42 -14.49
C SER A 4 -39.78 7.32 -13.83
N ILE A 5 -39.27 6.35 -14.59
CA ILE A 5 -38.42 5.27 -14.08
C ILE A 5 -37.07 5.82 -13.62
N THR A 6 -36.46 6.70 -14.42
CA THR A 6 -35.21 7.37 -14.02
C THR A 6 -35.41 8.22 -12.78
N ALA A 7 -36.51 8.98 -12.67
CA ALA A 7 -36.81 9.77 -11.47
C ALA A 7 -37.00 8.91 -10.21
N ILE A 8 -37.67 7.76 -10.34
CA ILE A 8 -37.87 6.81 -9.22
C ILE A 8 -36.55 6.18 -8.79
N PHE A 9 -35.70 5.76 -9.74
CA PHE A 9 -34.37 5.20 -9.42
C PHE A 9 -33.48 6.21 -8.70
N TYR A 10 -33.45 7.45 -9.18
CA TYR A 10 -32.66 8.51 -8.54
C TYR A 10 -33.21 8.87 -7.16
N GLY A 11 -34.54 8.86 -6.99
CA GLY A 11 -35.18 9.06 -5.68
C GLY A 11 -34.85 7.95 -4.68
N LEU A 12 -34.87 6.69 -5.12
CA LEU A 12 -34.54 5.53 -4.29
C LEU A 12 -33.08 5.53 -3.83
N VAL A 13 -32.16 5.85 -4.75
CA VAL A 13 -30.73 5.94 -4.42
C VAL A 13 -30.46 7.12 -3.49
N GLY A 14 -31.05 8.29 -3.76
CA GLY A 14 -30.94 9.46 -2.88
C GLY A 14 -31.50 9.21 -1.48
N ALA A 15 -32.63 8.49 -1.37
CA ALA A 15 -33.20 8.10 -0.09
C ALA A 15 -32.28 7.14 0.69
N GLY A 16 -31.66 6.17 0.02
CA GLY A 16 -30.69 5.26 0.63
C GLY A 16 -29.47 5.97 1.22
N VAL A 17 -28.92 6.94 0.49
CA VAL A 17 -27.78 7.76 0.96
C VAL A 17 -28.18 8.64 2.16
N ALA A 18 -29.37 9.25 2.12
CA ALA A 18 -29.87 10.08 3.22
C ALA A 18 -30.07 9.28 4.51
N VAL A 19 -30.59 8.05 4.42
CA VAL A 19 -30.75 7.16 5.58
C VAL A 19 -29.39 6.73 6.12
N ALA A 20 -28.44 6.37 5.25
CA ALA A 20 -27.10 5.97 5.67
C ALA A 20 -26.37 7.10 6.44
N LEU A 21 -26.48 8.35 5.97
CA LEU A 21 -25.92 9.52 6.64
C LEU A 21 -26.61 9.86 7.96
N PHE A 22 -27.92 9.66 8.04
CA PHE A 22 -28.66 9.89 9.28
C PHE A 22 -28.28 8.88 10.37
N VAL A 23 -27.94 7.65 9.98
CA VAL A 23 -27.53 6.58 10.90
C VAL A 23 -26.05 6.70 11.30
N SER A 24 -25.18 7.20 10.42
CA SER A 24 -23.73 7.26 10.68
C SER A 24 -23.27 8.44 11.54
N ASP A 25 -24.05 9.52 11.63
CA ASP A 25 -23.62 10.77 12.26
C ASP A 25 -24.36 11.02 13.58
N SER A 26 -23.86 10.48 14.70
CA SER A 26 -24.50 10.57 16.02
C SER A 26 -24.03 11.74 16.90
N THR A 27 -23.08 12.57 16.43
CA THR A 27 -22.36 13.52 17.30
C THR A 27 -22.51 15.02 16.94
N GLY A 28 -23.30 15.38 15.92
CA GLY A 28 -23.49 16.78 15.47
C GLY A 28 -24.78 17.49 15.92
N SER A 29 -24.79 18.82 15.85
CA SER A 29 -25.94 19.69 16.19
C SER A 29 -27.14 19.50 15.26
N ARG A 30 -28.38 19.64 15.75
CA ARG A 30 -29.62 19.34 14.98
C ARG A 30 -29.73 20.11 13.65
N HIS A 31 -29.30 21.37 13.61
CA HIS A 31 -29.41 22.20 12.40
C HIS A 31 -28.39 21.80 11.32
N GLU A 32 -27.20 21.38 11.73
CA GLU A 32 -26.14 20.90 10.83
C GLU A 32 -26.54 19.56 10.19
N ARG A 33 -27.16 18.66 10.97
CA ARG A 33 -27.68 17.39 10.45
C ARG A 33 -28.74 17.60 9.37
N TRP A 34 -29.69 18.52 9.59
CA TRP A 34 -30.73 18.83 8.59
C TRP A 34 -30.17 19.46 7.32
N PHE A 35 -29.23 20.39 7.45
CA PHE A 35 -28.58 21.00 6.28
C PHE A 35 -27.83 19.97 5.45
N ARG A 36 -27.09 19.06 6.11
CA ARG A 36 -26.31 17.99 5.46
C ARG A 36 -27.18 16.95 4.77
N VAL A 37 -28.33 16.60 5.36
CA VAL A 37 -29.32 15.70 4.74
C VAL A 37 -29.95 16.33 3.50
N LEU A 38 -30.32 17.62 3.58
CA LEU A 38 -30.93 18.34 2.46
C LEU A 38 -29.96 18.49 1.28
N THR A 39 -28.70 18.80 1.56
CA THR A 39 -27.67 18.93 0.52
C THR A 39 -27.24 17.58 -0.04
N ALA A 40 -27.14 16.53 0.78
CA ALA A 40 -26.82 15.18 0.31
C ALA A 40 -27.90 14.61 -0.61
N PHE A 41 -29.18 14.92 -0.37
CA PHE A 41 -30.28 14.51 -1.25
C PHE A 41 -30.21 15.21 -2.62
N LEU A 42 -29.91 16.52 -2.63
CA LEU A 42 -29.88 17.33 -3.85
C LEU A 42 -28.59 17.14 -4.67
N PHE A 43 -27.47 16.84 -4.01
CA PHE A 43 -26.13 16.72 -4.60
C PHE A 43 -25.53 15.32 -4.46
N TRP A 44 -26.36 14.27 -4.41
CA TRP A 44 -25.91 12.90 -4.21
C TRP A 44 -24.80 12.39 -5.18
N PRO A 45 -24.77 12.73 -6.50
CA PRO A 45 -23.68 12.25 -7.36
C PRO A 45 -22.33 12.88 -7.01
N LEU A 46 -22.33 14.07 -6.40
CA LEU A 46 -21.12 14.78 -5.99
C LEU A 46 -20.62 14.29 -4.61
N TYR A 47 -21.54 13.78 -3.77
CA TYR A 47 -21.22 13.16 -2.49
C TYR A 47 -20.69 11.73 -2.60
N LEU A 48 -20.99 11.02 -3.69
CA LEU A 48 -20.55 9.64 -3.92
C LEU A 48 -19.02 9.46 -3.89
N PRO A 49 -18.20 10.28 -4.59
CA PRO A 49 -16.75 10.22 -4.46
C PRO A 49 -16.23 10.70 -3.10
N LEU A 50 -16.97 11.56 -2.40
CA LEU A 50 -16.59 12.06 -1.08
C LEU A 50 -16.85 11.03 0.03
N LEU A 51 -17.90 10.21 -0.11
CA LEU A 51 -18.22 9.10 0.80
C LEU A 51 -17.30 7.89 0.61
N LEU A 52 -16.76 7.73 -0.61
CA LEU A 52 -15.73 6.73 -0.91
C LEU A 52 -14.34 7.15 -0.42
N ARG A 53 -14.14 8.42 -0.03
CA ARG A 53 -12.94 8.81 0.71
C ARG A 53 -13.05 8.23 2.11
N PRO A 54 -12.12 7.35 2.53
CA PRO A 54 -12.08 6.91 3.92
C PRO A 54 -11.89 8.15 4.79
N THR A 55 -12.98 8.54 5.47
CA THR A 55 -12.94 9.58 6.49
C THR A 55 -12.22 8.92 7.66
N SER A 56 -10.91 9.14 7.75
CA SER A 56 -10.12 8.70 8.89
C SER A 56 -10.74 9.30 10.15
N PRO A 57 -11.26 8.49 11.08
CA PRO A 57 -11.70 9.02 12.35
C PRO A 57 -10.48 9.66 13.03
N SER A 58 -10.61 10.93 13.41
CA SER A 58 -9.66 11.61 14.28
C SER A 58 -9.76 10.96 15.67
N VAL A 59 -9.14 9.80 15.84
CA VAL A 59 -9.01 9.14 17.13
C VAL A 59 -7.96 9.90 17.92
N PRO A 60 -8.28 10.41 19.12
CA PRO A 60 -7.27 11.00 20.00
C PRO A 60 -6.18 9.96 20.27
N THR A 61 -4.94 10.38 20.05
CA THR A 61 -3.71 9.62 20.18
C THR A 61 -3.53 9.11 21.61
N THR A 62 -4.14 7.97 21.94
CA THR A 62 -3.65 7.08 22.99
C THR A 62 -2.81 6.03 22.29
N GLN A 63 -1.52 6.33 22.20
CA GLN A 63 -0.47 5.54 21.57
C GLN A 63 -0.35 4.16 22.25
N PRO A 64 -0.60 3.04 21.53
CA PRO A 64 -0.17 1.73 21.97
C PRO A 64 0.90 1.23 21.00
N SER A 65 2.16 1.28 21.43
CA SER A 65 3.30 0.52 20.90
C SER A 65 3.52 0.59 19.38
N ALA A 66 4.37 1.54 18.96
CA ALA A 66 4.99 1.56 17.63
C ALA A 66 5.57 0.17 17.30
N ALA A 67 4.94 -0.49 16.34
CA ALA A 67 5.30 -1.79 15.83
C ALA A 67 6.51 -1.68 14.88
N PRO A 68 7.22 -2.80 14.59
CA PRO A 68 8.34 -2.90 13.64
C PRO A 68 8.10 -2.31 12.22
N SER A 69 6.87 -1.93 11.88
CA SER A 69 6.50 -1.33 10.60
C SER A 69 7.00 0.11 10.40
N ASP A 70 7.27 0.85 11.47
CA ASP A 70 7.85 2.21 11.39
C ASP A 70 9.35 2.16 11.08
N GLU A 71 10.05 1.11 11.53
CA GLU A 71 11.46 0.91 11.25
C GLU A 71 11.72 0.75 9.74
N LEU A 72 10.85 0.02 9.05
CA LEU A 72 10.94 -0.19 7.60
C LEU A 72 10.73 1.13 6.82
N ALA A 73 9.84 2.01 7.30
CA ALA A 73 9.64 3.33 6.71
C ALA A 73 10.90 4.20 6.84
N ALA A 74 11.54 4.15 8.02
CA ALA A 74 12.79 4.86 8.27
C ALA A 74 13.93 4.32 7.38
N GLN A 75 14.05 2.99 7.23
CA GLN A 75 15.04 2.38 6.35
C GLN A 75 14.85 2.78 4.88
N ILE A 76 13.62 2.79 4.37
CA ILE A 76 13.32 3.25 3.00
C ILE A 76 13.73 4.71 2.84
N THR A 77 13.30 5.58 3.76
CA THR A 77 13.62 7.02 3.70
C THR A 77 15.12 7.26 3.71
N GLN A 78 15.86 6.53 4.56
CA GLN A 78 17.32 6.62 4.60
C GLN A 78 17.94 6.22 3.25
N VAL A 79 17.56 5.06 2.70
CA VAL A 79 18.10 4.58 1.41
C VAL A 79 17.76 5.56 0.28
N GLU A 80 16.54 6.09 0.25
CA GLU A 80 16.12 7.10 -0.73
C GLU A 80 17.00 8.36 -0.67
N THR A 81 17.31 8.85 0.54
CA THR A 81 18.17 10.04 0.70
C THR A 81 19.62 9.78 0.28
N GLU A 82 20.19 8.64 0.67
CA GLU A 82 21.55 8.23 0.28
C GLU A 82 21.64 8.07 -1.25
N PHE A 83 20.61 7.46 -1.84
CA PHE A 83 20.53 7.20 -3.25
C PHE A 83 20.36 8.47 -4.10
N ASP A 84 19.48 9.39 -3.69
CA ASP A 84 19.29 10.69 -4.35
C ASP A 84 20.57 11.54 -4.31
N VAL A 85 21.28 11.56 -3.18
CA VAL A 85 22.58 12.23 -3.06
C VAL A 85 23.61 11.62 -4.01
N ALA A 86 23.68 10.29 -4.08
CA ALA A 86 24.59 9.60 -4.99
C ALA A 86 24.29 9.90 -6.46
N LEU A 87 23.01 9.88 -6.87
CA LEU A 87 22.57 10.22 -8.22
C LEU A 87 22.88 11.67 -8.58
N LYS A 88 22.57 12.62 -7.71
CA LYS A 88 22.90 14.05 -7.90
C LYS A 88 24.40 14.27 -8.04
N SER A 89 25.21 13.50 -7.30
CA SER A 89 26.66 13.58 -7.41
C SER A 89 27.20 13.10 -8.77
N LEU A 90 26.42 12.28 -9.48
CA LEU A 90 26.75 11.72 -10.79
C LEU A 90 26.24 12.62 -11.93
N SER A 91 25.06 13.24 -11.78
CA SER A 91 24.42 14.05 -12.82
C SER A 91 25.19 15.32 -13.21
N VAL A 92 26.11 15.80 -12.36
CA VAL A 92 26.89 17.04 -12.60
C VAL A 92 27.86 16.93 -13.80
N GLY A 93 28.12 15.73 -14.33
CA GLY A 93 28.98 15.54 -15.50
C GLY A 93 28.58 14.36 -16.40
N ALA A 94 27.33 13.93 -16.33
CA ALA A 94 26.87 12.70 -16.96
C ALA A 94 26.28 12.92 -18.37
N ASP A 95 26.55 11.97 -19.26
CA ASP A 95 25.98 11.90 -20.61
C ASP A 95 24.43 11.79 -20.57
N THR A 96 23.76 12.17 -21.65
CA THR A 96 22.28 12.12 -21.75
C THR A 96 21.69 10.73 -21.53
N ALA A 97 22.44 9.67 -21.80
CA ALA A 97 22.04 8.28 -21.53
C ALA A 97 21.91 8.00 -20.02
N LEU A 98 22.76 8.61 -19.19
CA LEU A 98 22.71 8.50 -17.74
C LEU A 98 21.50 9.22 -17.15
N LEU A 99 21.08 10.33 -17.76
CA LEU A 99 19.88 11.06 -17.32
C LEU A 99 18.61 10.22 -17.51
N LEU A 100 18.48 9.51 -18.63
CA LEU A 100 17.35 8.63 -18.90
C LEU A 100 17.28 7.46 -17.90
N GLU A 101 18.43 6.83 -17.62
CA GLU A 101 18.47 5.71 -16.66
C GLU A 101 18.25 6.20 -15.21
N SER A 102 18.75 7.40 -14.87
CA SER A 102 18.51 8.01 -13.56
C SER A 102 17.03 8.34 -13.33
N ASP A 103 16.32 8.76 -14.38
CA ASP A 103 14.87 9.03 -14.32
C ASP A 103 14.07 7.76 -14.04
N ARG A 104 14.38 6.68 -14.78
CA ARG A 104 13.77 5.35 -14.55
C ARG A 104 14.01 4.84 -13.13
N VAL A 105 15.19 5.13 -12.60
CA VAL A 105 15.59 4.72 -11.27
C VAL A 105 15.00 5.64 -10.19
N GLY A 106 14.58 6.85 -10.54
CA GLY A 106 13.73 7.72 -9.73
C GLY A 106 12.32 7.16 -9.46
N GLU A 107 11.87 6.15 -10.22
CA GLU A 107 10.60 5.45 -9.97
C GLU A 107 10.69 4.39 -8.85
N LEU A 108 11.89 3.90 -8.54
CA LEU A 108 12.10 2.84 -7.54
C LEU A 108 11.62 3.24 -6.12
N PRO A 109 11.88 4.46 -5.62
CA PRO A 109 11.30 4.95 -4.36
C PRO A 109 9.78 4.79 -4.28
N ALA A 110 9.06 5.09 -5.36
CA ALA A 110 7.61 4.95 -5.39
C ALA A 110 7.18 3.48 -5.31
N ALA A 111 7.92 2.59 -6.00
CA ALA A 111 7.69 1.15 -5.94
C ALA A 111 7.93 0.57 -4.53
N TRP A 112 9.01 0.97 -3.85
CA TRP A 112 9.28 0.52 -2.48
C TRP A 112 8.22 0.96 -1.48
N ARG A 113 7.76 2.22 -1.58
CA ARG A 113 6.66 2.71 -0.72
C ARG A 113 5.36 1.95 -0.99
N SER A 114 5.06 1.65 -2.24
CA SER A 114 3.91 0.82 -2.62
C SER A 114 4.00 -0.59 -2.03
N GLN A 115 5.18 -1.24 -2.12
CA GLN A 115 5.41 -2.55 -1.50
C GLN A 115 5.30 -2.50 0.02
N ALA A 116 5.88 -1.49 0.67
CA ALA A 116 5.78 -1.29 2.10
C ALA A 116 4.32 -1.12 2.56
N GLU A 117 3.51 -0.37 1.82
CA GLU A 117 2.09 -0.21 2.15
C GLU A 117 1.30 -1.52 1.99
N ARG A 118 1.60 -2.32 0.95
CA ARG A 118 1.01 -3.66 0.80
C ARG A 118 1.37 -4.58 1.98
N ILE A 119 2.60 -4.53 2.46
CA ILE A 119 3.03 -5.30 3.65
C ILE A 119 2.27 -4.82 4.89
N ARG A 120 2.11 -3.50 5.07
CA ARG A 120 1.33 -2.95 6.20
C ARG A 120 -0.13 -3.36 6.13
N GLU A 121 -0.72 -3.38 4.95
CA GLU A 121 -2.10 -3.82 4.77
C GLU A 121 -2.25 -5.30 5.11
N LEU A 122 -1.31 -6.16 4.67
CA LEU A 122 -1.28 -7.56 5.09
C LEU A 122 -1.10 -7.71 6.59
N ASP A 123 -0.25 -6.91 7.22
CA ASP A 123 -0.05 -6.91 8.67
C ASP A 123 -1.33 -6.49 9.42
N ARG A 124 -2.04 -5.47 8.93
CA ARG A 124 -3.35 -5.06 9.46
C ARG A 124 -4.39 -6.17 9.32
N LEU A 125 -4.46 -6.83 8.17
CA LEU A 125 -5.38 -7.95 7.93
C LEU A 125 -5.09 -9.11 8.89
N LEU A 126 -3.82 -9.50 9.03
CA LEU A 126 -3.39 -10.59 9.91
C LEU A 126 -3.56 -10.27 11.40
N ALA A 127 -3.56 -8.98 11.77
CA ALA A 127 -3.80 -8.53 13.14
C ALA A 127 -5.29 -8.47 13.51
N GLN A 128 -6.22 -8.67 12.58
CA GLN A 128 -7.64 -8.65 12.91
C GLN A 128 -8.01 -9.84 13.80
N PRO A 129 -8.88 -9.65 14.82
CA PRO A 129 -9.24 -10.70 15.77
C PRO A 129 -9.89 -11.91 15.09
N ALA A 130 -10.56 -11.73 13.94
CA ALA A 130 -11.09 -12.81 13.12
C ALA A 130 -10.05 -13.85 12.67
N PHE A 131 -8.75 -13.48 12.65
CA PHE A 131 -7.64 -14.37 12.30
C PHE A 131 -6.79 -14.79 13.52
N ILE A 132 -6.97 -14.16 14.68
CA ILE A 132 -6.23 -14.43 15.92
C ILE A 132 -7.05 -15.38 16.81
N GLU A 133 -8.33 -15.09 17.01
CA GLU A 133 -9.24 -15.89 17.83
C GLU A 133 -10.01 -16.87 16.93
N ALA A 134 -9.30 -17.88 16.44
CA ALA A 134 -9.95 -19.11 16.01
C ALA A 134 -10.40 -19.85 17.28
N ILE A 135 -11.52 -19.43 17.87
CA ILE A 135 -12.16 -20.20 18.93
C ILE A 135 -12.57 -21.53 18.30
N PRO A 136 -12.06 -22.67 18.77
CA PRO A 136 -12.50 -23.97 18.29
C PRO A 136 -13.97 -24.12 18.70
N ALA A 137 -14.87 -23.81 17.77
CA ALA A 137 -16.27 -24.11 17.93
C ALA A 137 -16.35 -25.64 17.94
N GLY A 138 -16.49 -26.21 19.14
CA GLY A 138 -16.62 -27.65 19.39
C GLY A 138 -17.82 -28.25 18.68
N SER A 139 -17.72 -28.38 17.36
CA SER A 139 -18.73 -28.93 16.49
C SER A 139 -18.14 -30.17 15.84
N GLU A 140 -18.62 -31.32 16.30
CA GLU A 140 -18.19 -32.68 15.93
C GLU A 140 -18.47 -33.05 14.46
N THR A 141 -18.62 -32.06 13.58
CA THR A 141 -18.90 -32.30 12.16
C THR A 141 -17.62 -32.25 11.35
N GLU A 142 -17.37 -33.31 10.57
CA GLU A 142 -16.21 -33.44 9.67
C GLU A 142 -16.06 -32.24 8.71
N ARG A 143 -17.20 -31.62 8.32
CA ARG A 143 -17.23 -30.38 7.52
C ARG A 143 -16.66 -29.16 8.26
N ALA A 144 -16.88 -29.03 9.57
CA ALA A 144 -16.32 -27.93 10.35
C ALA A 144 -14.79 -28.08 10.48
N ALA A 145 -14.30 -29.30 10.73
CA ALA A 145 -12.87 -29.60 10.77
C ALA A 145 -12.17 -29.28 9.43
N GLN A 146 -12.78 -29.66 8.30
CA GLN A 146 -12.24 -29.35 6.97
C GLN A 146 -12.22 -27.84 6.67
N SER A 147 -13.24 -27.10 7.11
CA SER A 147 -13.27 -25.63 6.98
C SER A 147 -12.17 -24.99 7.80
N GLU A 148 -11.96 -25.44 9.04
CA GLU A 148 -10.95 -24.91 9.93
C GLU A 148 -9.53 -25.19 9.42
N GLN A 149 -9.27 -26.42 8.96
CA GLN A 149 -8.01 -26.79 8.31
C GLN A 149 -7.71 -25.89 7.09
N SER A 150 -8.73 -25.65 6.26
CA SER A 150 -8.60 -24.77 5.08
C SER A 150 -8.26 -23.33 5.47
N ARG A 151 -8.87 -22.81 6.55
CA ARG A 151 -8.55 -21.48 7.10
C ARG A 151 -7.12 -21.42 7.61
N GLN A 152 -6.68 -22.40 8.38
CA GLN A 152 -5.31 -22.46 8.91
C GLN A 152 -4.27 -22.49 7.77
N GLN A 153 -4.52 -23.27 6.71
CA GLN A 153 -3.65 -23.32 5.53
C GLN A 153 -3.60 -21.97 4.79
N ASN A 154 -4.74 -21.34 4.57
CA ASN A 154 -4.80 -20.02 3.93
C ASN A 154 -4.05 -18.97 4.75
N LEU A 155 -4.20 -19.00 6.07
CA LEU A 155 -3.52 -18.09 6.97
C LEU A 155 -2.00 -18.32 6.96
N ALA A 156 -1.55 -19.58 6.97
CA ALA A 156 -0.14 -19.93 6.82
C ALA A 156 0.44 -19.41 5.48
N ARG A 157 -0.30 -19.55 4.38
CA ARG A 157 0.09 -19.02 3.06
C ARG A 157 0.20 -17.49 3.08
N LEU A 158 -0.75 -16.79 3.69
CA LEU A 158 -0.70 -15.32 3.79
C LEU A 158 0.52 -14.85 4.60
N ARG A 159 0.85 -15.53 5.71
CA ARG A 159 2.07 -15.23 6.48
C ARG A 159 3.34 -15.47 5.66
N ALA A 160 3.39 -16.56 4.89
CA ALA A 160 4.51 -16.85 4.01
C ALA A 160 4.70 -15.77 2.93
N ILE A 161 3.61 -15.34 2.27
CA ILE A 161 3.63 -14.25 1.29
C ILE A 161 4.12 -12.95 1.93
N ARG A 162 3.60 -12.59 3.11
CA ARG A 162 4.05 -11.41 3.84
C ARG A 162 5.54 -11.45 4.13
N GLN A 163 6.06 -12.59 4.60
CA GLN A 163 7.48 -12.77 4.89
C GLN A 163 8.34 -12.66 3.62
N GLN A 164 7.91 -13.27 2.53
CA GLN A 164 8.60 -13.20 1.24
C GLN A 164 8.64 -11.76 0.71
N MET A 165 7.53 -11.02 0.74
CA MET A 165 7.49 -9.61 0.33
C MET A 165 8.44 -8.75 1.16
N HIS A 166 8.47 -8.97 2.48
CA HIS A 166 9.38 -8.26 3.37
C HIS A 166 10.84 -8.55 3.08
N GLN A 167 11.20 -9.83 2.88
CA GLN A 167 12.57 -10.23 2.51
C GLN A 167 13.00 -9.67 1.16
N ASN A 168 12.10 -9.68 0.16
CA ASN A 168 12.37 -9.10 -1.15
C ASN A 168 12.65 -7.60 -1.04
N LEU A 169 11.81 -6.86 -0.30
CA LEU A 169 12.01 -5.43 -0.09
C LEU A 169 13.37 -5.15 0.57
N LEU A 170 13.71 -5.86 1.66
CA LEU A 170 15.02 -5.71 2.31
C LEU A 170 16.18 -6.06 1.37
N GLY A 171 16.04 -7.08 0.54
CA GLY A 171 17.03 -7.45 -0.48
C GLY A 171 17.23 -6.37 -1.54
N THR A 172 16.16 -5.71 -1.98
CA THR A 172 16.27 -4.59 -2.92
C THR A 172 16.94 -3.37 -2.27
N LEU A 173 16.60 -3.04 -1.02
CA LEU A 173 17.21 -1.92 -0.29
C LEU A 173 18.70 -2.14 -0.03
N SER A 174 19.12 -3.36 0.32
CA SER A 174 20.54 -3.68 0.49
C SER A 174 21.31 -3.60 -0.84
N GLY A 175 20.72 -4.10 -1.93
CA GLY A 175 21.29 -3.98 -3.27
C GLY A 175 21.48 -2.53 -3.72
N VAL A 176 20.56 -1.63 -3.37
CA VAL A 176 20.72 -0.19 -3.65
C VAL A 176 21.84 0.43 -2.83
N ARG A 177 21.96 0.10 -1.53
CA ARG A 177 23.08 0.60 -0.72
C ARG A 177 24.44 0.14 -1.27
N GLU A 178 24.50 -1.08 -1.77
CA GLU A 178 25.68 -1.58 -2.47
C GLU A 178 25.95 -0.78 -3.76
N LEU A 179 24.91 -0.52 -4.56
CA LEU A 179 25.01 0.32 -5.76
C LEU A 179 25.53 1.73 -5.42
N VAL A 180 24.99 2.37 -4.39
CA VAL A 180 25.46 3.68 -3.89
C VAL A 180 26.95 3.64 -3.54
N THR A 181 27.36 2.61 -2.79
CA THR A 181 28.77 2.43 -2.42
C THR A 181 29.66 2.25 -3.65
N ARG A 182 29.22 1.47 -4.64
CA ARG A 182 29.95 1.26 -5.90
C ARG A 182 29.97 2.53 -6.78
N ILE A 183 28.91 3.32 -6.83
CA ILE A 183 28.88 4.61 -7.53
C ILE A 183 29.87 5.57 -6.88
N HIS A 184 29.90 5.64 -5.54
CA HIS A 184 30.90 6.43 -4.83
C HIS A 184 32.32 5.97 -5.16
N LEU A 185 32.58 4.67 -5.21
CA LEU A 185 33.89 4.13 -5.57
C LEU A 185 34.27 4.46 -7.03
N ALA A 186 33.35 4.24 -7.97
CA ALA A 186 33.54 4.50 -9.40
C ALA A 186 33.92 5.95 -9.69
N LYS A 187 33.38 6.90 -8.91
CA LYS A 187 33.75 8.32 -8.99
C LYS A 187 35.24 8.57 -8.74
N TYR A 188 35.89 7.75 -7.91
CA TYR A 188 37.32 7.89 -7.59
C TYR A 188 38.22 6.96 -8.43
N THR A 189 37.70 5.81 -8.87
CA THR A 189 38.48 4.81 -9.60
C THR A 189 38.38 4.91 -11.13
N GLY A 190 37.37 5.61 -11.66
CA GLY A 190 37.13 5.74 -13.10
C GLY A 190 36.67 4.46 -13.80
N SER A 191 36.40 3.38 -13.05
CA SER A 191 35.95 2.08 -13.56
C SER A 191 35.27 1.26 -12.46
N PRO A 192 34.15 0.56 -12.72
CA PRO A 192 33.29 0.62 -13.92
C PRO A 192 32.50 1.95 -13.99
N THR A 193 31.96 2.28 -15.17
CA THR A 193 31.14 3.49 -15.33
C THR A 193 29.85 3.35 -14.52
N ALA A 194 29.44 4.41 -13.82
CA ALA A 194 28.24 4.37 -12.98
C ALA A 194 26.97 4.02 -13.79
N SER A 195 26.92 4.37 -15.07
CA SER A 195 25.85 3.95 -16.00
C SER A 195 25.71 2.45 -16.12
N GLU A 196 26.82 1.73 -16.18
CA GLU A 196 26.83 0.28 -16.32
C GLU A 196 26.34 -0.40 -15.03
N LEU A 197 26.76 0.13 -13.87
CA LEU A 197 26.29 -0.35 -12.58
C LEU A 197 24.79 -0.13 -12.38
N ILE A 198 24.28 1.03 -12.77
CA ILE A 198 22.84 1.33 -12.70
C ILE A 198 22.07 0.39 -13.63
N ALA A 199 22.50 0.21 -14.89
CA ALA A 199 21.84 -0.68 -15.84
C ALA A 199 21.83 -2.15 -15.36
N GLN A 200 22.94 -2.64 -14.80
CA GLN A 200 23.02 -3.97 -14.20
C GLN A 200 22.04 -4.14 -13.03
N PHE A 201 21.93 -3.12 -12.18
CA PHE A 201 20.99 -3.13 -11.07
C PHE A 201 19.53 -3.11 -11.55
N THR A 202 19.17 -2.24 -12.50
CA THR A 202 17.82 -2.19 -13.07
C THR A 202 17.43 -3.53 -13.69
N ALA A 203 18.35 -4.17 -14.43
CA ALA A 203 18.13 -5.49 -15.02
C ALA A 203 17.97 -6.60 -13.97
N ALA A 204 18.77 -6.57 -12.90
CA ALA A 204 18.66 -7.53 -11.80
C ALA A 204 17.33 -7.35 -11.03
N ASN A 205 16.93 -6.11 -10.76
CA ASN A 205 15.70 -5.83 -10.03
C ASN A 205 14.44 -6.17 -10.85
N ALA A 206 14.45 -5.90 -12.16
CA ALA A 206 13.35 -6.30 -13.05
C ALA A 206 13.11 -7.82 -13.02
N ARG A 207 14.19 -8.63 -13.03
CA ARG A 207 14.10 -10.10 -12.91
C ARG A 207 13.53 -10.53 -11.57
N LEU A 208 13.89 -9.86 -10.48
CA LEU A 208 13.33 -10.16 -9.15
C LEU A 208 11.84 -9.83 -9.08
N SER A 209 11.40 -8.74 -9.71
CA SER A 209 9.99 -8.38 -9.81
C SER A 209 9.19 -9.41 -10.61
N GLU A 210 9.69 -9.83 -11.78
CA GLU A 210 9.04 -10.86 -12.62
C GLU A 210 8.89 -12.20 -11.88
N LEU A 211 9.89 -12.59 -11.09
CA LEU A 211 9.83 -13.80 -10.27
C LEU A 211 8.82 -13.70 -9.12
N SER A 212 8.54 -12.50 -8.63
CA SER A 212 7.54 -12.26 -7.59
C SER A 212 6.11 -12.15 -8.12
N ASP A 213 5.94 -11.78 -9.39
CA ASP A 213 4.63 -11.66 -10.06
C ASP A 213 4.16 -12.97 -10.72
N LEU A 214 4.99 -14.01 -10.75
CA LEU A 214 4.59 -15.32 -11.24
C LEU A 214 3.52 -15.92 -10.30
N PRO A 215 2.27 -16.12 -10.78
CA PRO A 215 1.28 -16.84 -10.00
C PRO A 215 1.79 -18.27 -9.80
N THR A 216 1.94 -18.67 -8.54
CA THR A 216 2.11 -20.08 -8.16
C THR A 216 0.88 -20.84 -8.64
N LYS A 217 1.03 -21.43 -9.82
CA LYS A 217 0.01 -22.24 -10.50
C LYS A 217 -0.04 -23.64 -9.91
#